data_AF-A0A934WUR9-F1
#
_entry.id   AF-A0A934WUR9-F1
#
_cell.length_a   1.000
_cell.length_b   1.000
_cell.length_c   1.000
_cell.angle_alpha   90.00
_cell.angle_beta   90.00
_cell.angle_gamma   90.00
#
_symmetry.space_group_name_H-M   'P 1'
#
loop_
_entity.id
_entity.type
_entity.pdbx_description
1 polymer ?
#
loop_
_entity_poly.entity_id
_entity_poly.type
_entity_poly.pdbx_seq_one_letter_code
_entity_poly.pdbx_strand_id
1 'polypeptide(L)'
;MDTIRELFYGNIHPYERDIPKDSEGDRLNKLITRHEAALKSTLNEHEAEILEKLKDALTDQSSLCECEGFINGFRIGVRLMTESFYTGE
;
A
#
# COMPACT_ATOMS: atom_id res chain seq x y z
N MET A 1 13.41 -12.22 -18.44
CA MET A 1 13.55 -11.12 -17.47
C MET A 1 14.22 -11.71 -16.24
N ASP A 2 15.34 -11.16 -15.77
CA ASP A 2 16.07 -11.67 -14.59
C ASP A 2 15.60 -10.91 -13.36
N THR A 3 14.54 -11.41 -12.71
CA THR A 3 13.88 -10.74 -11.58
C THR A 3 14.83 -10.38 -10.44
N ILE A 4 15.87 -11.18 -10.18
CA ILE A 4 16.85 -10.90 -9.12
C ILE A 4 17.74 -9.73 -9.51
N ARG A 5 18.20 -9.69 -10.77
CA ARG A 5 18.98 -8.58 -11.29
C ARG A 5 18.20 -7.27 -11.30
N GLU A 6 16.94 -7.33 -11.73
CA GLU A 6 16.06 -6.14 -11.74
C GLU A 6 15.76 -5.64 -10.32
N LEU A 7 15.62 -6.54 -9.34
CA LEU A 7 15.50 -6.15 -7.94
C LEU A 7 16.79 -5.52 -7.41
N PHE A 8 17.97 -6.07 -7.75
CA PHE A 8 19.26 -5.52 -7.32
C PHE A 8 19.50 -4.09 -7.84
N TYR A 9 19.11 -3.82 -9.08
CA TYR A 9 19.20 -2.48 -9.66
C TYR A 9 18.06 -1.54 -9.23
N GLY A 10 17.10 -2.02 -8.45
CA GLY A 10 15.96 -1.22 -8.00
C GLY A 10 14.95 -0.93 -9.10
N ASN A 11 14.88 -1.75 -10.17
CA ASN A 11 13.85 -1.58 -11.20
C ASN A 11 12.49 -2.18 -10.75
N ILE A 12 12.49 -2.99 -9.70
CA ILE A 12 11.29 -3.52 -9.04
C ILE A 12 11.16 -2.82 -7.69
N HIS A 13 10.06 -2.09 -7.52
CA HIS A 13 9.74 -1.38 -6.27
C HIS A 13 8.50 -2.02 -5.63
N PRO A 14 8.66 -2.96 -4.69
CA PRO A 14 7.52 -3.65 -4.09
C PRO A 14 6.60 -2.73 -3.28
N TYR A 15 7.11 -1.57 -2.88
CA TYR A 15 6.40 -0.55 -2.12
C TYR A 15 5.71 0.49 -3.01
N GLU A 16 6.07 0.60 -4.29
CA GLU A 16 5.43 1.52 -5.22
C GLU A 16 4.28 0.80 -5.91
N ARG A 17 3.06 1.17 -5.54
CA ARG A 17 1.89 0.86 -6.37
C ARG A 17 1.60 2.04 -7.26
N ASP A 18 1.90 1.89 -8.54
CA ASP A 18 1.25 2.71 -9.55
C ASP A 18 -0.26 2.45 -9.47
N ILE A 19 -1.02 3.49 -9.15
CA ILE A 19 -2.47 3.44 -9.21
C ILE A 19 -2.86 3.85 -10.64
N PRO A 20 -3.33 2.91 -11.48
CA PRO A 20 -3.66 3.25 -12.86
C PRO A 20 -4.79 4.29 -12.88
N LYS A 21 -4.73 5.22 -13.83
CA LYS A 21 -5.82 6.19 -14.03
C LYS A 21 -7.14 5.46 -14.26
N ASP A 22 -8.20 5.99 -13.66
CA ASP A 22 -9.57 5.47 -13.73
C ASP A 22 -9.78 4.06 -13.14
N SER A 23 -8.76 3.50 -12.49
CA SER A 23 -8.90 2.31 -11.65
C SER A 23 -9.83 2.57 -10.47
N GLU A 24 -10.31 1.48 -9.86
CA GLU A 24 -11.08 1.57 -8.62
C GLU A 24 -10.33 2.34 -7.53
N GLY A 25 -9.02 2.09 -7.38
CA GLY A 25 -8.16 2.82 -6.45
C GLY A 25 -8.10 4.33 -6.73
N ASP A 26 -7.95 4.73 -8.00
CA ASP A 26 -7.94 6.14 -8.39
C ASP A 26 -9.30 6.83 -8.11
N ARG A 27 -10.41 6.13 -8.36
CA ARG A 27 -11.76 6.64 -8.05
C ARG A 27 -11.98 6.81 -6.55
N LEU A 28 -11.54 5.84 -5.74
CA LEU A 28 -11.61 5.93 -4.29
C LEU A 28 -10.73 7.07 -3.76
N ASN A 29 -9.50 7.23 -4.27
CA ASN A 29 -8.64 8.34 -3.89
C ASN A 29 -9.26 9.70 -4.21
N LYS A 30 -9.82 9.88 -5.42
CA LYS A 30 -10.55 11.09 -5.79
C LYS A 30 -11.73 11.38 -4.84
N LEU A 31 -12.43 10.33 -4.41
CA LEU A 31 -13.54 10.45 -3.46
C LEU A 31 -13.05 10.89 -2.07
N ILE A 32 -11.97 10.28 -1.58
CA ILE A 32 -11.32 10.65 -0.32
C ILE A 32 -10.89 12.12 -0.37
N THR A 33 -10.18 12.55 -1.42
CA THR A 33 -9.73 13.94 -1.59
C THR A 33 -10.92 14.91 -1.60
N ARG A 34 -12.03 14.57 -2.28
CA ARG A 34 -13.23 15.41 -2.31
C ARG A 34 -13.85 15.56 -0.92
N HIS A 35 -13.97 14.46 -0.18
CA HIS A 35 -14.52 14.48 1.18
C HIS A 35 -13.61 15.23 2.16
N GLU A 36 -12.29 15.04 2.04
CA GLU A 36 -11.31 15.76 2.85
C GLU A 36 -11.39 17.27 2.61
N ALA A 37 -11.45 17.71 1.34
CA ALA A 37 -11.57 19.13 1.01
C ALA A 37 -12.87 19.75 1.55
N ALA A 38 -13.99 19.02 1.43
CA ALA A 38 -15.27 19.47 1.98
C ALA A 38 -15.20 19.57 3.51
N LEU A 39 -14.64 18.58 4.20
CA LEU A 39 -14.50 18.59 5.65
C LEU A 39 -13.59 19.72 6.11
N LYS A 40 -12.41 19.89 5.50
CA LYS A 40 -11.46 20.98 5.82
C LYS A 40 -12.10 22.36 5.73
N SER A 41 -13.03 22.59 4.80
CA SER A 41 -13.72 23.88 4.68
C SER A 41 -14.64 24.22 5.86
N THR A 42 -14.99 23.23 6.68
CA THR A 42 -15.87 23.38 7.84
C THR A 42 -15.13 23.42 9.18
N LEU A 43 -13.84 23.08 9.20
CA LEU A 43 -13.04 22.98 10.42
C LEU A 43 -12.36 24.31 10.75
N ASN A 44 -12.17 24.56 12.04
CA ASN A 44 -11.25 25.61 12.48
C ASN A 44 -9.78 25.13 12.42
N GLU A 45 -8.84 26.05 12.66
CA GLU A 45 -7.41 25.78 12.53
C GLU A 45 -6.91 24.65 13.45
N HIS A 46 -7.41 24.61 14.70
CA HIS A 46 -7.03 23.56 15.65
C HIS A 46 -7.59 22.19 15.25
N GLU A 47 -8.85 22.14 14.81
CA GLU A 47 -9.46 20.90 14.32
C GLU A 47 -8.79 20.40 13.04
N ALA A 48 -8.38 21.29 12.14
CA ALA A 48 -7.63 20.95 10.94
C ALA A 48 -6.25 20.37 11.28
N GLU A 49 -5.55 20.92 12.29
CA GLU A 49 -4.29 20.36 12.76
C GLU A 49 -4.44 18.94 13.32
N ILE A 50 -5.52 18.69 14.09
CA ILE A 50 -5.85 17.34 14.59
C ILE A 50 -6.13 16.40 13.43
N LEU A 51 -6.87 16.84 12.41
CA LEU A 51 -7.17 16.03 11.23
C LEU A 51 -5.91 15.63 10.47
N GLU A 52 -4.94 16.54 10.29
CA GLU A 52 -3.67 16.19 9.62
C GLU A 52 -2.88 15.17 10.44
N LYS A 53 -2.74 15.38 11.77
CA LYS A 53 -2.08 14.39 12.64
C LYS A 53 -2.75 13.01 12.59
N LEU A 54 -4.07 12.97 12.50
CA LEU A 54 -4.82 11.72 12.33
C LEU A 54 -4.50 11.07 10.97
N LYS A 55 -4.45 11.85 9.89
CA LYS A 55 -4.11 11.33 8.55
C LYS A 55 -2.68 10.79 8.48
N ASP A 56 -1.73 11.48 9.11
CA ASP A 56 -0.35 11.01 9.20
C ASP A 56 -0.31 9.65 9.92
N ALA A 57 -0.96 9.54 11.09
CA ALA A 57 -1.04 8.29 11.83
C ALA A 57 -1.73 7.15 11.06
N LEU A 58 -2.79 7.45 10.31
CA LEU A 58 -3.46 6.47 9.44
C LEU A 58 -2.57 6.03 8.27
N THR A 59 -1.78 6.95 7.71
CA THR A 59 -0.82 6.65 6.63
C THR A 59 0.29 5.74 7.13
N ASP A 60 0.84 6.03 8.31
CA ASP A 60 1.85 5.19 8.96
C ASP A 60 1.29 3.79 9.28
N GLN A 61 0.07 3.73 9.82
CA GLN A 61 -0.60 2.45 10.09
C GLN A 61 -0.82 1.65 8.81
N SER A 62 -1.31 2.29 7.74
CA SER A 62 -1.51 1.64 6.45
C SER A 62 -0.20 1.10 5.90
N SER A 63 0.88 1.89 5.95
CA SER A 63 2.21 1.48 5.50
C SER A 63 2.73 0.26 6.26
N LEU A 64 2.51 0.22 7.58
CA LEU A 64 2.85 -0.94 8.40
C LEU A 64 2.04 -2.19 7.99
N CYS A 65 0.72 -2.05 7.86
CA CYS A 65 -0.15 -3.15 7.43
C CYS A 65 0.23 -3.68 6.04
N GLU A 66 0.58 -2.80 5.10
CA GLU A 66 1.03 -3.19 3.77
C GLU A 66 2.36 -3.96 3.81
N CYS A 67 3.31 -3.50 4.64
CA CYS A 67 4.58 -4.20 4.84
C CYS A 67 4.38 -5.60 5.45
N GLU A 68 3.57 -5.72 6.51
CA GLU A 68 3.24 -7.01 7.12
C GLU A 68 2.51 -7.93 6.15
N GLY A 69 1.57 -7.39 5.38
CA GLY A 69 0.85 -8.10 4.32
C GLY A 69 1.80 -8.64 3.26
N PHE A 70 2.76 -7.83 2.81
CA PHE A 70 3.80 -8.25 1.85
C PHE A 70 4.67 -9.38 2.42
N ILE A 71 5.18 -9.24 3.64
CA ILE A 71 6.01 -10.26 4.30
C ILE A 71 5.25 -11.58 4.43
N ASN A 72 4.00 -11.52 4.89
CA ASN A 72 3.16 -12.71 5.06
C ASN A 72 2.84 -13.36 3.71
N GLY A 73 2.45 -12.57 2.71
CA GLY A 73 2.18 -13.05 1.35
C GLY A 73 3.40 -13.72 0.71
N PHE A 74 4.59 -13.11 0.85
CA PHE A 74 5.84 -13.68 0.35
C PHE A 74 6.17 -15.01 1.03
N ARG A 75 6.06 -15.09 2.36
CA ARG A 75 6.29 -16.33 3.12
C ARG A 75 5.33 -17.44 2.69
N ILE A 76 4.05 -17.12 2.51
CA ILE A 76 3.04 -18.07 2.02
C ILE A 76 3.42 -18.54 0.61
N GLY A 77 3.76 -17.62 -0.29
CA GLY A 77 4.19 -17.95 -1.65
C GLY A 77 5.37 -18.92 -1.69
N VAL A 78 6.42 -18.66 -0.90
CA VAL A 78 7.59 -19.56 -0.82
C VAL A 78 7.22 -20.94 -0.29
N ARG A 79 6.36 -21.02 0.74
CA ARG A 79 5.89 -22.31 1.28
C ARG A 79 5.12 -23.11 0.23
N LEU A 80 4.16 -22.47 -0.45
CA LEU A 80 3.37 -23.10 -1.51
C LEU A 80 4.25 -23.60 -2.66
N MET A 81 5.22 -22.79 -3.10
CA MET A 81 6.17 -23.20 -4.14
C MET A 81 6.99 -24.41 -3.69
N THR A 82 7.51 -24.38 -2.45
CA THR A 82 8.28 -25.51 -1.90
C THR A 82 7.45 -26.78 -1.87
N GLU A 83 6.23 -26.74 -1.33
CA GLU A 83 5.30 -27.86 -1.32
C GLU A 83 4.98 -28.37 -2.73
N SER A 84 4.85 -27.47 -3.72
CA SER A 84 4.55 -27.84 -5.11
C SER A 84 5.67 -28.61 -5.80
N PHE A 85 6.93 -28.42 -5.38
CA PHE A 85 8.09 -29.15 -5.89
C PHE A 85 8.40 -30.42 -5.10
N TYR A 86 7.89 -30.55 -3.87
CA TYR A 86 7.93 -31.79 -3.12
C TYR A 86 6.84 -32.75 -3.65
N THR A 87 7.15 -33.45 -4.74
CA THR A 87 6.48 -34.71 -5.04
C THR A 87 6.95 -35.73 -4.00
N GLY A 88 6.07 -36.10 -3.07
CA GLY A 88 6.36 -37.17 -2.12
C GLY A 88 6.66 -38.48 -2.85
N GLU A 89 7.87 -39.00 -2.66
CA GLU A 89 8.14 -40.43 -2.57
C GLU A 89 8.16 -40.84 -1.10
#